data_AF-A0A661WZS6-F1
#
_entry.id   AF-A0A661WZS6-F1
#
_cell.length_a   1.000
_cell.length_b   1.000
_cell.length_c   1.000
_cell.angle_alpha   90.00
_cell.angle_beta   90.00
_cell.angle_gamma   90.00
#
_symmetry.space_group_name_H-M   'P 1'
#
loop_
_entity.id
_entity.type
_entity.pdbx_description
1 polymer ?
#
loop_
_entity_poly.entity_id
_entity_poly.type
_entity_poly.pdbx_seq_one_letter_code
_entity_poly.pdbx_strand_id
1 'polypeptide(L)'
;MNNLYFFVDIDGTITDKNPEKKYPENKIDPILGVMRDVMVEEGWDGEEAKRKIEEYAYEVVWWDYPDFIAEFSLPLEKTWERIYKWYNEYLIVYQDTVELIKQLYKMGKNLYIVSNNSIVGCLLKLKRAGLGDITGTPYFKRILGANILRGQKYQVRLWKRAIAQIGVEPEKISIIGDNEK
;
A
#
# COMPACT_ATOMS: atom_id res chain seq x y z
N MET A 1 -17.78 -5.23 -26.76
CA MET A 1 -16.88 -6.04 -25.89
C MET A 1 -17.35 -5.85 -24.46
N ASN A 2 -17.52 -6.92 -23.68
CA ASN A 2 -17.84 -6.78 -22.26
C ASN A 2 -16.63 -6.16 -21.53
N ASN A 3 -16.82 -4.95 -21.00
CA ASN A 3 -15.84 -4.32 -20.13
C ASN A 3 -15.80 -5.12 -18.82
N LEU A 4 -14.76 -5.93 -18.64
CA LEU A 4 -14.48 -6.63 -17.39
C LEU A 4 -13.65 -5.71 -16.48
N TYR A 5 -13.98 -5.74 -15.20
CA TYR A 5 -13.37 -4.94 -14.15
C TYR A 5 -12.62 -5.86 -13.19
N PHE A 6 -11.43 -5.46 -12.75
CA PHE A 6 -10.61 -6.25 -11.84
C PHE A 6 -10.28 -5.47 -10.58
N PHE A 7 -10.58 -6.08 -9.44
CA PHE A 7 -9.99 -5.70 -8.17
C PHE A 7 -8.74 -6.53 -7.94
N VAL A 8 -7.61 -5.85 -7.76
CA VAL A 8 -6.29 -6.46 -7.66
C VAL A 8 -5.73 -6.17 -6.27
N ASP A 9 -5.32 -7.22 -5.57
CA ASP A 9 -4.55 -7.09 -4.33
C ASP A 9 -3.09 -6.70 -4.63
N ILE A 10 -2.32 -6.37 -3.60
CA ILE A 10 -0.93 -5.95 -3.72
C ILE A 10 0.01 -6.85 -2.94
N ASP A 11 -0.22 -7.05 -1.63
CA ASP A 11 0.61 -7.93 -0.80
C ASP A 11 0.25 -9.37 -1.10
N GLY A 12 1.24 -10.25 -1.22
CA GLY A 12 1.05 -11.64 -1.64
C GLY A 12 0.64 -11.81 -3.11
N THR A 13 0.35 -10.73 -3.83
CA THR A 13 -0.17 -10.77 -5.21
C THR A 13 0.75 -10.07 -6.22
N ILE A 14 1.10 -8.80 -6.01
CA ILE A 14 2.05 -8.07 -6.87
C ILE A 14 3.44 -8.07 -6.22
N THR A 15 3.47 -7.83 -4.91
CA THR A 15 4.67 -7.78 -4.10
C THR A 15 4.51 -8.67 -2.89
N ASP A 16 5.60 -9.24 -2.40
CA ASP A 16 5.60 -9.96 -1.14
C ASP A 16 6.87 -9.64 -0.35
N LYS A 17 6.84 -10.02 0.92
CA LYS A 17 8.01 -9.97 1.79
C LYS A 17 9.13 -10.81 1.20
N ASN A 18 10.31 -10.23 1.06
CA ASN A 18 11.51 -10.96 0.70
C ASN A 18 11.84 -12.00 1.80
N PRO A 19 11.78 -13.32 1.51
CA PRO A 19 12.01 -14.36 2.51
C PRO A 19 13.46 -14.42 3.00
N GLU A 20 14.40 -13.83 2.25
CA GLU A 20 15.82 -13.77 2.64
C GLU A 20 16.12 -12.65 3.65
N LYS A 21 15.14 -11.77 3.92
CA LYS A 21 15.31 -10.65 4.84
C LYS A 21 14.69 -10.95 6.19
N LYS A 22 15.43 -10.62 7.25
CA LYS A 22 14.89 -10.63 8.61
C LYS A 22 14.06 -9.36 8.81
N TYR A 23 12.77 -9.53 9.03
CA TYR A 23 11.88 -8.43 9.39
C TYR A 23 12.02 -8.11 10.86
N PRO A 24 11.92 -6.83 11.24
CA PRO A 24 11.78 -6.47 12.64
C PRO A 24 10.50 -7.11 13.20
N GLU A 25 10.59 -7.68 14.40
CA GLU A 25 9.47 -8.24 15.16
C GLU A 25 8.61 -7.11 15.76
N ASN A 26 8.06 -6.25 14.90
CA ASN A 26 7.20 -5.15 15.31
C ASN A 26 5.74 -5.48 14.99
N LYS A 27 4.83 -5.11 15.90
CA LYS A 27 3.37 -5.25 15.69
C LYS A 27 2.79 -4.17 14.76
N ILE A 28 3.56 -3.13 14.47
CA ILE A 28 3.18 -2.00 13.60
C ILE A 28 3.77 -2.17 12.20
N ASP A 29 3.22 -1.43 11.23
CA ASP A 29 3.75 -1.38 9.86
C ASP A 29 5.27 -1.09 9.90
N PRO A 30 6.11 -1.90 9.24
CA PRO A 30 7.57 -1.73 9.24
C PRO A 30 8.05 -0.33 8.81
N ILE A 31 7.30 0.36 7.94
CA ILE A 31 7.63 1.71 7.48
C ILE A 31 7.53 2.74 8.61
N LEU A 32 6.62 2.53 9.57
CA LEU A 32 6.57 3.37 10.77
C LEU A 32 7.83 3.20 11.62
N GLY A 33 8.43 2.01 11.62
CA GLY A 33 9.76 1.79 12.22
C GLY A 33 10.86 2.59 11.53
N VAL A 34 10.80 2.74 10.21
CA VAL A 34 11.75 3.58 9.45
C VAL A 34 11.59 5.06 9.83
N MET A 35 10.36 5.55 9.95
CA MET A 35 10.10 6.94 10.37
C MET A 35 10.55 7.19 11.80
N ARG A 36 10.32 6.23 12.71
CA ARG A 36 10.86 6.27 14.09
C ARG A 36 12.38 6.42 14.07
N ASP A 37 13.07 5.64 13.25
CA ASP A 37 14.53 5.72 13.18
C ASP A 37 14.99 7.11 12.70
N VAL A 38 14.26 7.71 11.76
CA VAL A 38 14.51 9.11 11.37
C VAL A 38 14.27 10.06 12.54
N MET A 39 13.19 9.92 13.32
CA MET A 39 12.96 10.75 14.51
C MET A 39 14.14 10.70 15.49
N VAL A 40 14.66 9.50 15.77
CA VAL A 40 15.80 9.31 16.67
C VAL A 40 17.06 9.98 16.12
N GLU A 41 17.30 9.86 14.81
CA GLU A 41 18.40 10.57 14.15
C GLU A 41 18.25 12.11 14.21
N GLU A 42 17.02 12.62 14.29
CA GLU A 42 16.72 14.04 14.52
C GLU A 42 16.71 14.43 16.02
N GLY A 43 17.19 13.54 16.90
CA GLY A 43 17.44 13.84 18.31
C GLY A 43 16.33 13.44 19.27
N TRP A 44 15.30 12.72 18.81
CA TRP A 44 14.29 12.16 19.71
C TRP A 44 14.85 11.00 20.54
N ASP A 45 14.31 10.84 21.75
CA ASP A 45 14.49 9.60 22.50
C ASP A 45 13.82 8.42 21.78
N GLY A 46 14.47 7.26 21.77
CA GLY A 46 14.02 6.09 21.01
C GLY A 46 12.71 5.47 21.50
N GLU A 47 12.51 5.41 22.82
CA GLU A 47 11.27 4.88 23.39
C GLU A 47 10.14 5.90 23.22
N GLU A 48 10.44 7.18 23.38
CA GLU A 48 9.46 8.25 23.13
C GLU A 48 9.03 8.30 21.66
N ALA A 49 9.95 8.24 20.71
CA ALA A 49 9.64 8.22 19.27
C ALA A 49 8.74 7.03 18.91
N LYS A 50 9.06 5.84 19.44
CA LYS A 50 8.25 4.64 19.26
C LYS A 50 6.83 4.84 19.82
N ARG A 51 6.73 5.28 21.07
CA ARG A 51 5.46 5.51 21.75
C ARG A 51 4.60 6.51 20.97
N LYS A 52 5.19 7.61 20.51
CA LYS A 52 4.47 8.65 19.75
C LYS A 52 3.96 8.20 18.40
N ILE A 53 4.75 7.41 17.66
CA ILE A 53 4.28 6.81 16.41
C ILE A 53 3.12 5.84 16.65
N GLU A 54 3.20 5.01 17.69
CA GLU A 54 2.13 4.07 18.04
C GLU A 54 0.86 4.79 18.48
N GLU A 55 0.98 5.85 19.30
CA GLU A 55 -0.13 6.72 19.71
C GLU A 55 -0.81 7.37 18.51
N TYR A 56 -0.03 7.97 17.61
CA TYR A 56 -0.60 8.64 16.43
C TYR A 56 -1.28 7.65 15.47
N ALA A 57 -0.68 6.48 15.25
CA ALA A 57 -1.28 5.43 14.43
C ALA A 57 -2.60 4.90 15.01
N TYR A 58 -2.76 4.94 16.34
CA TYR A 58 -3.99 4.58 17.04
C TYR A 58 -5.06 5.68 16.93
N GLU A 59 -4.67 6.94 17.11
CA GLU A 59 -5.58 8.09 17.04
C GLU A 59 -6.09 8.34 15.62
N VAL A 60 -5.20 8.26 14.62
CA VAL A 60 -5.49 8.51 13.21
C VAL A 60 -5.68 7.19 12.47
N VAL A 61 -6.77 6.47 12.73
CA VAL A 61 -7.02 5.11 12.22
C VAL A 61 -6.84 4.93 10.69
N TRP A 62 -7.17 5.97 9.91
CA TRP A 62 -7.12 5.95 8.44
C TRP A 62 -5.94 6.76 7.90
N TRP A 63 -4.79 6.65 8.56
CA TRP A 63 -3.56 7.37 8.22
C TRP A 63 -2.99 6.99 6.85
N ASP A 64 -2.14 7.88 6.33
CA ASP A 64 -1.18 7.63 5.25
C ASP A 64 0.22 8.08 5.68
N TYR A 65 1.28 7.65 4.98
CA TYR A 65 2.66 7.96 5.34
C TYR A 65 2.98 9.47 5.43
N PRO A 66 2.45 10.35 4.55
CA PRO A 66 2.63 11.79 4.70
C PRO A 66 2.08 12.37 6.02
N ASP A 67 1.08 11.74 6.65
CA ASP A 67 0.50 12.23 7.90
C ASP A 67 1.54 12.18 9.03
N PHE A 68 2.34 11.11 9.10
CA PHE A 68 3.42 10.97 10.09
C PHE A 68 4.59 11.92 9.80
N ILE A 69 4.94 12.10 8.54
CA ILE A 69 5.99 13.04 8.13
C ILE A 69 5.62 14.46 8.57
N ALA A 70 4.36 14.86 8.36
CA ALA A 70 3.86 16.16 8.76
C ALA A 70 3.78 16.30 10.29
N GLU A 71 3.15 15.34 10.98
CA GLU A 71 2.95 15.38 12.43
C GLU A 71 4.27 15.52 13.19
N PHE A 72 5.28 14.72 12.82
CA PHE A 72 6.57 14.70 13.50
C PHE A 72 7.60 15.62 12.86
N SER A 73 7.20 16.45 11.89
CA SER A 73 8.08 17.38 11.17
C SER A 73 9.36 16.71 10.63
N LEU A 74 9.23 15.51 10.08
CA LEU A 74 10.38 14.73 9.63
C LEU A 74 11.00 15.36 8.37
N PRO A 75 12.34 15.34 8.23
CA PRO A 75 13.00 15.86 7.02
C PRO A 75 12.54 15.07 5.79
N LEU A 76 11.86 15.76 4.87
CA LEU A 76 11.16 15.13 3.75
C LEU A 76 12.05 14.24 2.88
N GLU A 77 13.16 14.79 2.38
CA GLU A 77 14.05 14.09 1.44
C GLU A 77 14.65 12.84 2.07
N LYS A 78 15.24 12.99 3.26
CA LYS A 78 15.84 11.91 4.05
C LYS A 78 14.80 10.83 4.38
N THR A 79 13.61 11.21 4.81
CA THR A 79 12.55 10.26 5.15
C THR A 79 12.14 9.43 3.94
N TRP A 80 11.88 10.07 2.80
CA TRP A 80 11.50 9.36 1.59
C TRP A 80 12.62 8.45 1.08
N GLU A 81 13.87 8.90 1.12
CA GLU A 81 15.03 8.06 0.77
C GLU A 81 15.07 6.77 1.59
N ARG A 82 14.90 6.87 2.91
CA ARG A 82 14.88 5.71 3.81
C ARG A 82 13.72 4.77 3.52
N ILE A 83 12.54 5.31 3.26
CA ILE A 83 11.36 4.51 2.88
C ILE A 83 11.61 3.77 1.57
N TYR A 84 12.10 4.46 0.52
CA TYR A 84 12.39 3.82 -0.76
C TYR A 84 13.44 2.71 -0.63
N LYS A 85 14.49 2.97 0.15
CA LYS A 85 15.53 1.97 0.45
C LYS A 85 14.93 0.73 1.10
N TRP A 86 14.06 0.91 2.10
CA TRP A 86 13.37 -0.20 2.76
C TRP A 86 12.56 -1.03 1.75
N TYR A 87 11.71 -0.41 0.93
CA TYR A 87 10.90 -1.13 -0.06
C TYR A 87 11.75 -1.90 -1.08
N ASN A 88 12.90 -1.35 -1.48
CA ASN A 88 13.81 -2.00 -2.41
C ASN A 88 14.49 -3.23 -1.81
N GLU A 89 14.90 -3.14 -0.55
CA GLU A 89 15.62 -4.23 0.12
C GLU A 89 14.69 -5.33 0.61
N TYR A 90 13.50 -4.96 1.11
CA TYR A 90 12.61 -5.88 1.81
C TYR A 90 11.53 -6.47 0.92
N LEU A 91 11.16 -5.90 -0.22
CA LEU A 91 10.13 -6.52 -1.06
C LEU A 91 10.67 -7.26 -2.28
N ILE A 92 10.07 -8.41 -2.54
CA ILE A 92 10.13 -9.09 -3.84
C ILE A 92 8.90 -8.71 -4.69
N VAL A 93 9.01 -8.97 -5.98
CA VAL A 93 7.97 -8.67 -6.98
C VAL A 93 7.67 -9.93 -7.77
N TYR A 94 6.39 -10.28 -7.87
CA TYR A 94 5.92 -11.38 -8.71
C TYR A 94 5.80 -10.90 -10.17
N GLN A 95 6.83 -11.22 -10.97
CA GLN A 95 6.94 -10.72 -12.35
C GLN A 95 5.84 -11.25 -13.27
N ASP A 96 5.39 -12.47 -13.06
CA ASP A 96 4.24 -13.05 -13.75
C ASP A 96 2.96 -12.25 -13.53
N THR A 97 2.71 -11.78 -12.31
CA THR A 97 1.57 -10.92 -11.99
C THR A 97 1.73 -9.53 -12.61
N VAL A 98 2.94 -8.97 -12.62
CA VAL A 98 3.24 -7.71 -13.32
C VAL A 98 2.96 -7.83 -14.82
N GLU A 99 3.35 -8.94 -15.44
CA GLU A 99 3.08 -9.22 -16.85
C GLU A 99 1.58 -9.35 -17.13
N LEU A 100 0.85 -10.09 -16.28
CA LEU A 100 -0.60 -10.21 -16.38
C LEU A 100 -1.29 -8.84 -16.31
N ILE A 101 -0.93 -7.98 -15.35
CA ILE A 101 -1.48 -6.62 -15.22
C ILE A 101 -1.26 -5.81 -16.50
N LYS A 102 -0.04 -5.86 -17.05
CA LYS A 102 0.30 -5.18 -18.31
C LYS A 102 -0.51 -5.72 -19.49
N GLN A 103 -0.73 -7.04 -19.56
CA GLN A 103 -1.56 -7.66 -20.60
C GLN A 103 -3.03 -7.24 -20.48
N LEU A 104 -3.62 -7.30 -19.27
CA LEU A 104 -4.99 -6.87 -19.04
C LEU A 104 -5.20 -5.40 -19.38
N TYR A 105 -4.25 -4.53 -19.03
CA TYR A 105 -4.27 -3.13 -19.44
C TYR A 105 -4.24 -2.96 -20.97
N LYS A 106 -3.35 -3.67 -21.68
CA LYS A 106 -3.30 -3.67 -23.15
C LYS A 106 -4.61 -4.16 -23.80
N MET A 107 -5.31 -5.08 -23.13
CA MET A 107 -6.64 -5.57 -23.56
C MET A 107 -7.79 -4.58 -23.26
N GLY A 108 -7.50 -3.39 -22.73
CA GLY A 108 -8.50 -2.39 -22.38
C GLY A 108 -9.33 -2.74 -21.15
N LYS A 109 -8.84 -3.62 -20.27
CA LYS A 109 -9.52 -3.97 -19.01
C LYS A 109 -9.42 -2.84 -18.00
N ASN A 110 -10.40 -2.76 -17.11
CA ASN A 110 -10.44 -1.75 -16.05
C ASN A 110 -9.85 -2.34 -14.76
N LEU A 111 -8.66 -1.88 -14.37
CA LEU A 111 -7.96 -2.40 -13.18
C LEU A 111 -8.05 -1.39 -12.03
N TYR A 112 -8.26 -1.89 -10.82
CA TYR A 112 -8.26 -1.11 -9.57
C TYR A 112 -7.49 -1.87 -8.50
N ILE A 113 -6.66 -1.16 -7.73
CA ILE A 113 -6.11 -1.75 -6.50
C ILE A 113 -7.17 -1.68 -5.41
N VAL A 114 -7.36 -2.78 -4.67
CA VAL A 114 -8.08 -2.78 -3.39
C VAL A 114 -7.13 -3.35 -2.35
N SER A 115 -6.81 -2.60 -1.30
CA SER A 115 -5.77 -3.01 -0.34
C SER A 115 -6.08 -2.59 1.09
N ASN A 116 -5.54 -3.34 2.05
CA ASN A 116 -5.48 -2.95 3.47
C ASN A 116 -4.42 -1.87 3.75
N ASN A 117 -3.55 -1.59 2.78
CA ASN A 117 -2.56 -0.51 2.85
C ASN A 117 -3.21 0.85 2.57
N SER A 118 -2.54 1.92 2.99
CA SER A 118 -2.83 3.28 2.52
C SER A 118 -2.50 3.44 1.02
N ILE A 119 -2.98 4.52 0.39
CA ILE A 119 -2.65 4.81 -1.02
C ILE A 119 -1.14 4.90 -1.22
N VAL A 120 -0.41 5.66 -0.38
CA VAL A 120 1.03 5.80 -0.59
C VAL A 120 1.75 4.47 -0.40
N GLY A 121 1.33 3.66 0.58
CA GLY A 121 1.83 2.29 0.73
C GLY A 121 1.63 1.45 -0.54
N CYS A 122 0.49 1.59 -1.21
CA CYS A 122 0.27 0.95 -2.50
C CYS A 122 1.18 1.50 -3.60
N LEU A 123 1.32 2.83 -3.72
CA LEU A 123 2.14 3.45 -4.76
C LEU A 123 3.62 3.08 -4.63
N LEU A 124 4.14 2.94 -3.41
CA LEU A 124 5.52 2.51 -3.16
C LEU A 124 5.76 1.07 -3.63
N LYS A 125 4.81 0.18 -3.40
CA LYS A 125 4.83 -1.21 -3.90
C LYS A 125 4.71 -1.27 -5.43
N LEU A 126 3.83 -0.45 -6.02
CA LEU A 126 3.72 -0.33 -7.48
C LEU A 126 4.99 0.23 -8.11
N LYS A 127 5.64 1.22 -7.47
CA LYS A 127 6.96 1.74 -7.88
C LYS A 127 7.99 0.62 -7.88
N ARG A 128 8.06 -0.17 -6.81
CA ARG A 128 8.96 -1.32 -6.71
C ARG A 128 8.73 -2.36 -7.81
N ALA A 129 7.47 -2.55 -8.21
CA ALA A 129 7.06 -3.47 -9.26
C ALA A 129 7.19 -2.90 -10.70
N GLY A 130 7.59 -1.64 -10.87
CA GLY A 130 7.64 -0.99 -12.19
C GLY A 130 6.25 -0.79 -12.81
N LEU A 131 5.23 -0.64 -11.97
CA LEU A 131 3.83 -0.41 -12.33
C LEU A 131 3.36 1.02 -12.00
N GLY A 132 4.26 1.92 -11.61
CA GLY A 132 3.93 3.31 -11.30
C GLY A 132 5.06 4.02 -10.57
N ASP A 133 4.72 5.13 -9.94
CA ASP A 133 5.57 5.89 -9.04
C ASP A 133 4.72 6.54 -7.93
N ILE A 134 5.30 7.47 -7.17
CA ILE A 134 4.63 8.15 -6.05
C ILE A 134 3.49 9.09 -6.51
N THR A 135 3.46 9.46 -7.79
CA THR A 135 2.46 10.35 -8.37
C THR A 135 1.27 9.60 -8.96
N GLY A 136 1.45 8.30 -9.25
CA GLY A 136 0.36 7.46 -9.75
C GLY A 136 0.81 6.23 -10.50
N THR A 137 -0.13 5.67 -11.26
CA THR A 137 0.08 4.48 -12.10
C THR A 137 -0.74 4.62 -13.38
N PRO A 138 -0.17 4.26 -14.55
CA PRO A 138 -0.94 4.23 -15.79
C PRO A 138 -1.83 2.97 -15.90
N TYR A 139 -1.57 1.93 -15.10
CA TYR A 139 -2.21 0.62 -15.24
C TYR A 139 -3.53 0.51 -14.48
N PHE A 140 -3.65 1.22 -13.35
CA PHE A 140 -4.83 1.19 -12.50
C PHE A 140 -5.59 2.50 -12.59
N LYS A 141 -6.90 2.42 -12.79
CA LYS A 141 -7.78 3.60 -12.83
C LYS A 141 -7.85 4.30 -11.48
N ARG A 142 -7.84 3.53 -10.39
CA ARG A 142 -7.83 4.05 -9.02
C ARG A 142 -7.13 3.07 -8.08
N ILE A 143 -6.57 3.63 -7.01
CA ILE A 143 -6.08 2.89 -5.85
C ILE A 143 -7.08 3.08 -4.73
N LEU A 144 -7.68 1.99 -4.26
CA LEU A 144 -8.67 1.96 -3.20
C LEU A 144 -8.03 1.36 -1.94
N GLY A 145 -7.13 2.14 -1.33
CA GLY A 145 -6.48 1.80 -0.07
C GLY A 145 -7.40 1.90 1.14
N ALA A 146 -6.98 1.38 2.28
CA ALA A 146 -7.73 1.39 3.53
C ALA A 146 -8.06 2.80 4.02
N ASN A 147 -7.18 3.78 3.79
CA ASN A 147 -7.45 5.17 4.14
C ASN A 147 -8.59 5.80 3.30
N ILE A 148 -8.76 5.36 2.05
CA ILE A 148 -9.87 5.77 1.18
C ILE A 148 -11.15 5.00 1.47
N LEU A 149 -11.04 3.68 1.65
CA LEU A 149 -12.19 2.82 1.88
C LEU A 149 -12.65 2.80 3.34
N ARG A 150 -11.85 3.35 4.26
CA ARG A 150 -12.09 3.39 5.71
C ARG A 150 -12.50 2.03 6.27
N GLY A 151 -11.75 1.00 5.90
CA GLY A 151 -12.05 -0.38 6.28
C GLY A 151 -10.89 -1.33 5.99
N GLN A 152 -11.14 -2.61 6.27
CA GLN A 152 -10.21 -3.72 6.03
C GLN A 152 -10.94 -4.81 5.22
N LYS A 153 -10.20 -5.61 4.44
CA LYS A 153 -10.79 -6.59 3.49
C LYS A 153 -11.65 -7.66 4.15
N TYR A 154 -11.38 -8.01 5.41
CA TYR A 154 -12.24 -8.92 6.16
C TYR A 154 -13.63 -8.32 6.46
N GLN A 155 -13.83 -7.01 6.25
CA GLN A 155 -15.07 -6.30 6.50
C GLN A 155 -15.88 -6.14 5.21
N VAL A 156 -17.10 -6.70 5.19
CA VAL A 156 -18.06 -6.52 4.07
C VAL A 156 -18.26 -5.05 3.69
N ARG A 157 -18.19 -4.13 4.66
CA ARG A 157 -18.35 -2.68 4.42
C ARG A 157 -17.26 -2.11 3.51
N LEU A 158 -16.04 -2.64 3.55
CA LEU A 158 -14.97 -2.22 2.64
C LEU A 158 -15.36 -2.52 1.19
N TRP A 159 -15.80 -3.74 0.92
CA TRP A 159 -16.18 -4.17 -0.44
C TRP A 159 -17.38 -3.39 -0.98
N LYS A 160 -18.39 -3.13 -0.15
CA LYS A 160 -19.52 -2.26 -0.53
C LYS A 160 -19.06 -0.87 -0.98
N ARG A 161 -18.08 -0.28 -0.29
CA ARG A 161 -17.53 1.04 -0.67
C ARG A 161 -16.68 0.94 -1.94
N ALA A 162 -15.86 -0.10 -2.09
CA ALA A 162 -15.07 -0.30 -3.30
C ALA A 162 -15.96 -0.40 -4.55
N ILE A 163 -17.01 -1.21 -4.48
CA ILE A 163 -18.01 -1.36 -5.55
C ILE A 163 -18.71 -0.02 -5.84
N ALA A 164 -19.20 0.67 -4.80
CA ALA A 164 -19.87 1.96 -4.95
C ALA A 164 -18.97 3.03 -5.58
N GLN A 165 -17.68 3.02 -5.27
CA GLN A 165 -16.72 3.98 -5.81
C GLN A 165 -16.40 3.77 -7.30
N ILE A 166 -16.52 2.54 -7.82
CA ILE A 166 -16.32 2.29 -9.25
C ILE A 166 -17.64 2.30 -10.04
N GLY A 167 -18.79 2.16 -9.36
CA GLY A 167 -20.11 2.24 -9.99
C GLY A 167 -20.43 1.07 -10.91
N VAL A 168 -19.98 -0.14 -10.55
CA VAL A 168 -20.11 -1.35 -11.39
C VAL A 168 -20.83 -2.44 -10.61
N GLU A 169 -21.68 -3.20 -11.30
CA GLU A 169 -22.36 -4.37 -10.75
C GLU A 169 -21.35 -5.45 -10.31
N PRO A 170 -21.51 -6.06 -9.11
CA PRO A 170 -20.57 -7.05 -8.59
C PRO A 170 -20.25 -8.20 -9.55
N GLU A 171 -21.22 -8.65 -10.34
CA GLU A 171 -21.12 -9.76 -11.29
C GLU A 171 -20.17 -9.46 -12.47
N LYS A 172 -19.81 -8.19 -12.67
CA LYS A 172 -18.86 -7.74 -13.70
C LYS A 172 -17.44 -7.56 -13.17
N ILE A 173 -17.22 -7.81 -11.88
CA ILE A 173 -15.95 -7.63 -11.18
C ILE A 173 -15.32 -9.00 -10.93
N SER A 174 -14.07 -9.16 -11.35
CA SER A 174 -13.22 -10.29 -10.98
C SER A 174 -12.17 -9.84 -9.97
N ILE A 175 -11.73 -10.76 -9.11
CA ILE A 175 -10.71 -10.49 -8.10
C ILE A 175 -9.42 -11.23 -8.49
N ILE A 176 -8.30 -10.53 -8.39
CA ILE A 176 -6.95 -11.10 -8.47
C ILE A 176 -6.31 -10.88 -7.10
N GLY A 177 -6.06 -11.95 -6.36
CA GLY A 177 -5.54 -11.90 -5.01
C GLY A 177 -5.03 -13.27 -4.55
N ASP A 178 -4.23 -13.27 -3.50
CA ASP A 178 -3.64 -14.45 -2.85
C ASP A 178 -4.53 -15.05 -1.77
N ASN A 179 -5.53 -14.32 -1.30
CA ASN A 179 -6.42 -14.75 -0.23
C ASN A 179 -7.78 -15.20 -0.78
N GLU A 180 -8.20 -16.41 -0.40
CA GLU A 180 -9.49 -17.00 -0.76
C GLU A 180 -10.68 -16.44 0.05
N LYS A 181 -10.42 -15.66 1.11
CA LYS A 181 -11.42 -15.19 2.09
C LYS A 181 -11.81 -13.72 1.96
#